data_AF-A0A1I7UT85-F1
#
_entry.id   AF-A0A1I7UT85-F1
#
_cell.length_a   1.000
_cell.length_b   1.000
_cell.length_c   1.000
_cell.angle_alpha   90.00
_cell.angle_beta   90.00
_cell.angle_gamma   90.00
#
_symmetry.space_group_name_H-M   'P 1'
#
loop_
_entity.id
_entity.type
_entity.pdbx_description
1 polymer ?
#
loop_
_entity_poly.entity_id
_entity_poly.type
_entity_poly.pdbx_seq_one_letter_code
_entity_poly.pdbx_strand_id
1 'polypeptide(L)'
;MSFPLLRLPDLALEEIIKFCDHQEILFLVQTSQRVRRLISRHTKSHRIKIKVIDQKFSSSVEILCDHQETFRIVRDTYYGDLRWKFQSLMKVRKPLEFIWKREDPMLQGVVDFLMEIFRIEEVSFKIEQSSYCQAVLVLENCVSKNLKIGSVEWLTCSGSDEMARKFLMLSKGATKLNFKKLASLDFKFDHFHLFRMDHLRIDNATWITAEQVVALRNCKRIDLGFVLFHEPFTTKILREYLENPG
;
A
#
# COMPACT_ATOMS: atom_id res chain seq x y z
N MET A 1 13.27 -34.44 15.31
CA MET A 1 11.86 -34.86 15.41
C MET A 1 11.06 -34.13 14.35
N SER A 2 10.12 -34.78 13.64
CA SER A 2 9.29 -34.10 12.64
C SER A 2 8.09 -33.42 13.30
N PHE A 3 7.80 -32.18 12.88
CA PHE A 3 6.66 -31.40 13.36
C PHE A 3 5.33 -32.13 13.12
N PRO A 4 4.45 -32.34 14.13
CA PRO A 4 3.24 -33.16 13.99
C PRO A 4 2.30 -32.74 12.85
N LEU A 5 2.16 -31.42 12.61
CA LEU A 5 1.35 -30.88 11.51
C LEU A 5 1.79 -31.39 10.13
N LEU A 6 3.07 -31.75 9.96
CA LEU A 6 3.60 -32.27 8.68
C LEU A 6 3.25 -33.74 8.41
N ARG A 7 2.62 -34.43 9.37
CA ARG A 7 2.19 -35.83 9.25
C ARG A 7 0.68 -35.96 9.02
N LEU A 8 -0.07 -34.87 9.09
CA LEU A 8 -1.51 -34.90 8.92
C LEU A 8 -1.87 -35.07 7.44
N PRO A 9 -2.97 -35.79 7.13
CA PRO A 9 -3.58 -35.75 5.81
C PRO A 9 -4.01 -34.33 5.43
N ASP A 10 -3.97 -34.01 4.13
CA ASP A 10 -4.27 -32.66 3.61
C ASP A 10 -5.63 -32.13 4.07
N LEU A 11 -6.67 -32.98 4.12
CA LEU A 11 -8.01 -32.60 4.59
C LEU A 11 -8.01 -32.17 6.07
N ALA A 12 -7.33 -32.92 6.94
CA ALA A 12 -7.26 -32.60 8.36
C ALA A 12 -6.47 -31.30 8.59
N LEU A 13 -5.43 -31.08 7.79
CA LEU A 13 -4.66 -29.85 7.84
C LEU A 13 -5.46 -28.64 7.35
N GLU A 14 -6.22 -28.79 6.26
CA GLU A 14 -7.09 -27.72 5.77
C GLU A 14 -8.10 -27.30 6.83
N GLU A 15 -8.74 -28.26 7.50
CA GLU A 15 -9.65 -27.97 8.60
C GLU A 15 -8.96 -27.22 9.74
N ILE A 16 -7.76 -27.65 10.16
CA ILE A 16 -7.00 -26.92 11.20
C ILE A 16 -6.70 -25.48 10.74
N ILE A 17 -6.23 -25.29 9.51
CA ILE A 17 -5.87 -23.97 8.99
C ILE A 17 -7.08 -23.05 8.89
N LYS A 18 -8.28 -23.56 8.60
CA LYS A 18 -9.53 -22.77 8.61
C LYS A 18 -9.87 -22.20 9.98
N PHE A 19 -9.46 -22.87 11.06
CA PHE A 19 -9.66 -22.41 12.42
C PHE A 19 -8.49 -21.58 12.97
N CYS A 20 -7.35 -21.54 12.27
CA CYS A 20 -6.25 -20.69 12.66
C CYS A 20 -6.54 -19.23 12.29
N ASP A 21 -6.28 -18.31 13.22
CA ASP A 21 -6.29 -16.90 12.88
C ASP A 21 -5.07 -16.52 12.01
N HIS A 22 -5.07 -15.31 11.44
CA HIS A 22 -3.97 -14.85 10.58
C HIS A 22 -2.62 -14.78 11.33
N GLN A 23 -2.63 -14.58 12.64
CA GLN A 23 -1.43 -14.54 13.48
C GLN A 23 -0.83 -15.93 13.65
N GLU A 24 -1.65 -16.90 14.00
CA GLU A 24 -1.30 -18.31 14.13
C GLU A 24 -0.76 -18.83 12.80
N ILE A 25 -1.40 -18.50 11.68
CA ILE A 25 -0.92 -18.82 10.34
C ILE A 25 0.48 -18.23 10.13
N LEU A 26 0.69 -16.94 10.43
CA LEU A 26 1.99 -16.28 10.31
C LEU A 26 3.07 -16.97 11.14
N PHE A 27 2.77 -17.38 12.38
CA PHE A 27 3.73 -18.12 13.19
C PHE A 27 4.02 -19.51 12.64
N LEU A 28 3.00 -20.23 12.19
CA LEU A 28 3.16 -21.57 11.66
C LEU A 28 4.03 -21.57 10.40
N VAL A 29 3.81 -20.66 9.45
CA VAL A 29 4.60 -20.60 8.20
C VAL A 29 6.07 -20.24 8.45
N GLN A 30 6.40 -19.68 9.61
CA GLN A 30 7.78 -19.35 9.99
C GLN A 30 8.56 -20.54 10.56
N THR A 31 7.87 -21.61 10.98
CA THR A 31 8.51 -22.77 11.62
C THR A 31 9.49 -23.49 10.68
N SER A 32 9.12 -23.66 9.40
CA SER A 32 9.98 -24.27 8.37
C SER A 32 9.46 -23.97 6.96
N GLN A 33 10.35 -24.04 5.96
CA GLN A 33 9.96 -23.91 4.55
C GLN A 33 8.95 -24.98 4.12
N ARG A 34 9.00 -26.17 4.73
CA ARG A 34 8.06 -27.26 4.44
C ARG A 34 6.65 -26.92 4.96
N VAL A 35 6.53 -26.40 6.18
CA VAL A 35 5.24 -25.95 6.73
C VAL A 35 4.69 -24.79 5.91
N ARG A 36 5.54 -23.81 5.53
CA ARG A 36 5.17 -22.70 4.65
C ARG A 36 4.52 -23.15 3.35
N ARG A 37 5.19 -24.04 2.61
CA ARG A 37 4.68 -24.60 1.33
C ARG A 37 3.41 -25.40 1.48
N LEU A 38 3.20 -25.99 2.65
CA LEU A 38 2.03 -26.79 2.93
C LEU A 38 0.84 -25.88 3.25
N ILE A 39 1.02 -24.93 4.16
CA ILE A 39 0.01 -23.96 4.56
C ILE A 39 -0.45 -23.10 3.39
N SER A 40 0.47 -22.62 2.54
CA SER A 40 0.13 -21.77 1.38
C SER A 40 -0.84 -22.42 0.38
N ARG A 41 -1.00 -23.75 0.41
CA ARG A 41 -1.98 -24.48 -0.42
C ARG A 41 -3.40 -24.33 0.11
N HIS A 42 -3.56 -24.15 1.41
CA HIS A 42 -4.85 -24.17 2.11
C HIS A 42 -5.32 -22.78 2.56
N THR A 43 -4.45 -21.77 2.53
CA THR A 43 -4.75 -20.42 3.03
C THR A 43 -5.43 -19.49 2.02
N LYS A 44 -5.82 -19.98 0.85
CA LYS A 44 -6.50 -19.15 -0.19
C LYS A 44 -7.85 -18.58 0.26
N SER A 45 -8.45 -19.14 1.31
CA SER A 45 -9.65 -18.62 1.97
C SER A 45 -9.36 -17.40 2.85
N HIS A 46 -8.12 -17.23 3.32
CA HIS A 46 -7.72 -16.17 4.24
C HIS A 46 -7.43 -14.90 3.45
N ARG A 47 -8.40 -14.02 3.47
CA ARG A 47 -8.34 -12.72 2.82
C ARG A 47 -7.74 -11.71 3.79
N ILE A 48 -6.86 -10.86 3.26
CA ILE A 48 -6.27 -9.76 4.02
C ILE A 48 -6.26 -8.50 3.19
N LYS A 49 -6.27 -7.36 3.88
CA LYS A 49 -5.83 -6.09 3.32
C LYS A 49 -4.48 -5.75 3.92
N ILE A 50 -3.60 -5.14 3.15
CA ILE A 50 -2.31 -4.68 3.67
C ILE A 50 -2.21 -3.16 3.56
N LYS A 51 -1.57 -2.54 4.53
CA LYS A 51 -1.28 -1.10 4.53
C LYS A 51 0.21 -0.88 4.68
N VAL A 52 0.83 -0.36 3.65
CA VAL A 52 2.25 0.00 3.65
C VAL A 52 2.37 1.41 4.19
N ILE A 53 3.07 1.57 5.30
CA ILE A 53 3.34 2.88 5.91
C ILE A 53 4.82 3.18 5.72
N ASP A 54 5.13 4.32 5.10
CA ASP A 54 6.51 4.77 4.87
C ASP A 54 6.72 6.12 5.54
N GLN A 55 7.46 6.13 6.65
CA GLN A 55 7.78 7.30 7.46
C GLN A 55 9.28 7.59 7.40
N LYS A 56 9.68 8.77 7.86
CA LYS A 56 11.06 9.26 7.78
C LYS A 56 12.11 8.32 8.39
N PHE A 57 11.74 7.63 9.47
CA PHE A 57 12.65 6.78 10.25
C PHE A 57 12.15 5.35 10.41
N SER A 58 11.00 5.01 9.83
CA SER A 58 10.49 3.64 9.90
C SER A 58 9.56 3.38 8.72
N SER A 59 9.66 2.18 8.17
CA SER A 59 8.69 1.70 7.20
C SER A 59 8.07 0.43 7.77
N SER A 60 6.76 0.27 7.60
CA SER A 60 6.06 -0.89 8.13
C SER A 60 4.98 -1.38 7.19
N VAL A 61 4.68 -2.68 7.25
CA VAL A 61 3.51 -3.27 6.61
C VAL A 61 2.53 -3.67 7.71
N GLU A 62 1.35 -3.07 7.70
CA GLU A 62 0.23 -3.48 8.54
C GLU A 62 -0.65 -4.47 7.78
N ILE A 63 -1.05 -5.55 8.45
CA ILE A 63 -2.02 -6.53 7.96
C ILE A 63 -3.34 -6.23 8.66
N LEU A 64 -4.38 -6.00 7.87
CA LEU A 64 -5.73 -5.69 8.31
C LEU A 64 -6.62 -6.90 8.00
N CYS A 65 -7.12 -7.54 9.05
CA CYS A 65 -8.10 -8.63 8.97
C CYS A 65 -9.48 -8.10 9.33
N ASP A 66 -10.55 -8.80 8.92
CA ASP A 66 -11.98 -8.40 8.94
C ASP A 66 -12.55 -8.06 10.34
N HIS A 67 -12.00 -7.03 11.00
CA HIS A 67 -12.53 -6.24 12.13
C HIS A 67 -11.84 -6.30 13.51
N GLN A 68 -10.74 -7.02 13.75
CA GLN A 68 -10.25 -7.16 15.16
C GLN A 68 -8.77 -6.94 15.45
N GLU A 69 -7.83 -7.20 14.53
CA GLU A 69 -6.40 -7.05 14.86
C GLU A 69 -5.58 -6.49 13.69
N THR A 70 -4.74 -5.50 14.00
CA THR A 70 -3.72 -4.98 13.08
C THR A 70 -2.37 -5.56 13.47
N PHE A 71 -1.80 -6.39 12.58
CA PHE A 71 -0.44 -6.88 12.76
C PHE A 71 0.51 -5.95 12.05
N ARG A 72 1.55 -5.50 12.74
CA ARG A 72 2.51 -4.56 12.15
C ARG A 72 3.86 -5.22 12.00
N ILE A 73 4.37 -5.27 10.78
CA ILE A 73 5.75 -5.67 10.50
C ILE A 73 6.54 -4.38 10.33
N VAL A 74 7.37 -4.04 11.31
CA VAL A 74 8.13 -2.79 11.38
C VAL A 74 9.58 -3.01 10.94
N ARG A 75 10.11 -2.08 10.15
CA ARG A 75 11.56 -1.94 9.95
C ARG A 75 12.13 -1.06 11.06
N ASP A 76 12.95 -1.66 11.90
CA ASP A 76 13.79 -0.89 12.82
C ASP A 76 15.10 -0.52 12.11
N THR A 77 15.34 0.76 11.92
CA THR A 77 16.56 1.27 11.28
C THR A 77 17.67 1.59 12.27
N TYR A 78 17.43 1.54 13.58
CA TYR A 78 18.38 2.03 14.59
C TYR A 78 19.37 0.97 15.09
N TYR A 79 19.00 -0.30 15.11
CA TYR A 79 19.85 -1.36 15.67
C TYR A 79 20.56 -2.15 14.55
N GLY A 80 21.77 -1.69 14.22
CA GLY A 80 22.60 -2.11 13.08
C GLY A 80 23.25 -3.50 13.16
N ASP A 81 22.68 -4.46 13.88
CA ASP A 81 23.09 -5.85 13.74
C ASP A 81 21.94 -6.76 14.18
N LEU A 82 21.66 -7.82 13.42
CA LEU A 82 20.98 -9.07 13.86
C LEU A 82 20.53 -9.92 12.66
N ARG A 83 20.93 -11.18 12.68
CA ARG A 83 20.60 -12.23 11.71
C ARG A 83 19.13 -12.66 11.78
N TRP A 84 18.67 -13.19 10.66
CA TRP A 84 17.30 -13.64 10.38
C TRP A 84 16.66 -14.56 11.44
N LYS A 85 15.44 -14.19 11.81
CA LYS A 85 14.23 -14.99 12.14
C LYS A 85 13.39 -14.05 13.01
N PHE A 86 12.14 -13.82 12.63
CA PHE A 86 11.13 -13.12 13.44
C PHE A 86 11.42 -13.35 14.94
N GLN A 87 12.01 -12.37 15.62
CA GLN A 87 12.23 -12.51 17.05
C GLN A 87 10.86 -12.47 17.68
N SER A 88 10.53 -13.54 18.41
CA SER A 88 9.27 -13.73 19.09
C SER A 88 8.85 -12.49 19.88
N LEU A 89 7.60 -12.08 19.69
CA LEU A 89 6.69 -11.57 20.72
C LEU A 89 7.38 -10.84 21.87
N MET A 90 7.59 -9.54 21.73
CA MET A 90 7.46 -8.71 22.93
C MET A 90 5.98 -8.73 23.31
N LYS A 91 5.63 -9.52 24.33
CA LYS A 91 4.33 -9.43 25.04
C LYS A 91 4.24 -8.05 25.69
N VAL A 92 3.90 -7.03 24.93
CA VAL A 92 3.66 -5.69 25.46
C VAL A 92 2.33 -5.21 24.92
N ARG A 93 1.22 -5.61 25.57
CA ARG A 93 -0.14 -4.99 25.67
C ARG A 93 -0.68 -4.05 24.54
N LYS A 94 -0.15 -4.10 23.32
CA LYS A 94 -0.28 -3.18 22.17
C LYS A 94 0.09 -3.97 20.90
N PRO A 95 -0.25 -3.49 19.68
CA PRO A 95 -0.19 -4.31 18.45
C PRO A 95 1.16 -5.03 18.30
N LEU A 96 1.11 -6.31 17.90
CA LEU A 96 2.31 -7.10 17.69
C LEU A 96 3.18 -6.45 16.60
N GLU A 97 4.40 -6.07 16.99
CA GLU A 97 5.41 -5.56 16.08
C GLU A 97 6.43 -6.65 15.75
N PHE A 98 6.60 -6.95 14.46
CA PHE A 98 7.61 -7.86 13.96
C PHE A 98 8.76 -7.10 13.31
N ILE A 99 10.00 -7.34 13.73
CA ILE A 99 11.19 -6.68 13.16
C ILE A 99 11.80 -7.55 12.06
N TRP A 100 12.06 -6.96 10.88
CA TRP A 100 12.65 -7.64 9.72
C TRP A 100 14.01 -7.04 9.33
N LYS A 101 14.98 -7.90 8.96
CA LYS A 101 16.42 -7.55 8.93
C LYS A 101 17.16 -8.03 7.66
N ARG A 102 16.76 -7.64 6.45
CA ARG A 102 17.54 -7.93 5.21
C ARG A 102 17.75 -6.69 4.35
N GLU A 103 18.87 -6.68 3.62
CA GLU A 103 19.39 -5.61 2.74
C GLU A 103 18.74 -5.54 1.34
N ASP A 104 17.91 -6.51 0.95
CA ASP A 104 17.04 -6.43 -0.26
C ASP A 104 15.92 -5.39 -0.07
N PRO A 105 15.20 -4.95 -1.14
CA PRO A 105 14.03 -4.07 -1.02
C PRO A 105 12.98 -4.67 -0.08
N MET A 106 13.11 -4.34 1.20
CA MET A 106 12.61 -5.15 2.31
C MET A 106 11.09 -5.27 2.31
N LEU A 107 10.41 -4.17 1.99
CA LEU A 107 8.96 -4.13 1.93
C LEU A 107 8.40 -4.98 0.78
N GLN A 108 9.10 -5.05 -0.36
CA GLN A 108 8.72 -5.93 -1.47
C GLN A 108 8.80 -7.39 -1.03
N GLY A 109 9.87 -7.78 -0.33
CA GLY A 109 10.00 -9.13 0.22
C GLY A 109 8.90 -9.49 1.22
N VAL A 110 8.45 -8.53 2.04
CA VAL A 110 7.33 -8.73 2.97
C VAL A 110 6.01 -8.89 2.21
N VAL A 111 5.72 -8.03 1.23
CA VAL A 111 4.52 -8.16 0.39
C VAL A 111 4.51 -9.50 -0.34
N ASP A 112 5.64 -9.90 -0.91
CA ASP A 112 5.79 -11.18 -1.62
C ASP A 112 5.61 -12.38 -0.71
N PHE A 113 6.14 -12.31 0.51
CA PHE A 113 5.90 -13.29 1.55
C PHE A 113 4.41 -13.38 1.88
N LEU A 114 3.74 -12.26 2.12
CA LEU A 114 2.32 -12.23 2.43
C LEU A 114 1.46 -12.73 1.27
N MET A 115 1.83 -12.45 0.02
CA MET A 115 1.14 -12.97 -1.17
C MET A 115 1.26 -14.47 -1.33
N GLU A 116 2.36 -15.08 -0.87
CA GLU A 116 2.50 -16.54 -0.88
C GLU A 116 1.54 -17.19 0.12
N ILE A 117 1.27 -16.51 1.24
CA ILE A 117 0.52 -17.09 2.35
C ILE A 117 -0.96 -16.71 2.29
N PHE A 118 -1.30 -15.48 1.93
CA PHE A 118 -2.66 -14.96 2.01
C PHE A 118 -3.18 -14.50 0.66
N ARG A 119 -4.50 -14.50 0.52
CA ARG A 119 -5.16 -13.84 -0.60
C ARG A 119 -5.30 -12.36 -0.28
N ILE A 120 -4.37 -11.54 -0.79
CA ILE A 120 -4.45 -10.08 -0.63
C ILE A 120 -5.60 -9.55 -1.50
N GLU A 121 -6.63 -9.00 -0.88
CA GLU A 121 -7.75 -8.38 -1.60
C GLU A 121 -7.41 -6.98 -2.08
N GLU A 122 -6.69 -6.24 -1.25
CA GLU A 122 -6.46 -4.83 -1.44
C GLU A 122 -5.19 -4.36 -0.71
N VAL A 123 -4.45 -3.47 -1.35
CA VAL A 123 -3.26 -2.82 -0.80
C VAL A 123 -3.52 -1.33 -0.64
N SER A 124 -3.22 -0.79 0.53
CA SER A 124 -3.25 0.64 0.80
C SER A 124 -1.86 1.17 1.14
N PHE A 125 -1.62 2.45 0.89
CA PHE A 125 -0.34 3.12 1.12
C PHE A 125 -0.55 4.39 1.94
N LYS A 126 0.32 4.61 2.93
CA LYS A 126 0.42 5.86 3.68
C LYS A 126 1.88 6.30 3.72
N ILE A 127 2.21 7.33 2.97
CA ILE A 127 3.56 7.85 2.75
C ILE A 127 3.64 9.21 3.45
N GLU A 128 4.26 9.24 4.61
CA GLU A 128 4.21 10.43 5.47
C GLU A 128 5.36 11.39 5.23
N GLN A 129 6.59 10.87 5.06
CA GLN A 129 7.82 11.64 4.84
C GLN A 129 8.91 10.67 4.39
N SER A 130 8.98 10.32 3.12
CA SER A 130 10.04 9.43 2.64
C SER A 130 11.02 10.22 1.77
N SER A 131 12.20 10.54 2.30
CA SER A 131 13.36 10.94 1.47
C SER A 131 13.85 9.79 0.59
N TYR A 132 13.39 8.57 0.87
CA TYR A 132 13.75 7.33 0.19
C TYR A 132 12.46 6.69 -0.32
N CYS A 133 12.20 6.73 -1.62
CA CYS A 133 10.92 6.34 -2.21
C CYS A 133 10.71 4.81 -2.30
N GLN A 134 10.87 4.13 -1.16
CA GLN A 134 10.59 2.71 -1.00
C GLN A 134 9.12 2.43 -1.27
N ALA A 135 8.21 3.30 -0.82
CA ALA A 135 6.79 3.16 -1.14
C ALA A 135 6.50 3.12 -2.64
N VAL A 136 7.24 3.87 -3.47
CA VAL A 136 7.09 3.83 -4.95
C VAL A 136 7.51 2.48 -5.50
N LEU A 137 8.62 1.91 -5.01
CA LEU A 137 9.08 0.57 -5.42
C LEU A 137 8.10 -0.53 -5.00
N VAL A 138 7.54 -0.43 -3.80
CA VAL A 138 6.54 -1.38 -3.31
C VAL A 138 5.24 -1.25 -4.10
N LEU A 139 4.81 -0.03 -4.40
CA LEU A 139 3.65 0.24 -5.24
C LEU A 139 3.87 -0.33 -6.65
N GLU A 140 5.04 -0.14 -7.23
CA GLU A 140 5.44 -0.73 -8.52
C GLU A 140 5.38 -2.27 -8.50
N ASN A 141 5.87 -2.90 -7.44
CA ASN A 141 5.74 -4.35 -7.25
C ASN A 141 4.27 -4.80 -7.09
N CYS A 142 3.44 -4.03 -6.39
CA CYS A 142 2.03 -4.35 -6.24
C CYS A 142 1.31 -4.27 -7.60
N VAL A 143 1.61 -3.25 -8.41
CA VAL A 143 1.07 -3.08 -9.75
C VAL A 143 1.54 -4.20 -10.69
N SER A 144 2.84 -4.56 -10.67
CA SER A 144 3.36 -5.64 -11.52
C SER A 144 2.75 -7.01 -11.20
N LYS A 145 2.27 -7.19 -9.98
CA LYS A 145 1.56 -8.39 -9.51
C LYS A 145 0.04 -8.29 -9.64
N ASN A 146 -0.48 -7.25 -10.30
CA ASN A 146 -1.91 -7.00 -10.50
C ASN A 146 -2.71 -6.95 -9.18
N LEU A 147 -2.09 -6.49 -8.08
CA LEU A 147 -2.80 -6.29 -6.84
C LEU A 147 -3.73 -5.08 -6.96
N LYS A 148 -4.94 -5.20 -6.39
CA LYS A 148 -5.88 -4.09 -6.32
C LYS A 148 -5.34 -3.03 -5.35
N ILE A 149 -5.15 -1.81 -5.84
CA ILE A 149 -4.75 -0.67 -5.01
C ILE A 149 -6.03 -0.01 -4.46
N GLY A 150 -6.20 -0.04 -3.14
CA GLY A 150 -7.34 0.56 -2.46
C GLY A 150 -7.16 2.05 -2.28
N SER A 151 -6.40 2.44 -1.26
CA SER A 151 -6.14 3.84 -0.95
C SER A 151 -4.66 4.18 -0.98
N VAL A 152 -4.34 5.38 -1.45
CA VAL A 152 -2.97 5.90 -1.48
C VAL A 152 -2.99 7.28 -0.85
N GLU A 153 -2.27 7.45 0.26
CA GLU A 153 -2.11 8.72 0.96
C GLU A 153 -0.64 9.16 0.89
N TRP A 154 -0.34 10.28 0.25
CA TRP A 154 1.01 10.84 0.14
C TRP A 154 1.08 12.24 0.75
N LEU A 155 1.44 12.31 2.03
CA LEU A 155 1.28 13.52 2.84
C LEU A 155 2.36 14.58 2.58
N THR A 156 3.58 14.17 2.23
CA THR A 156 4.63 15.08 1.83
C THR A 156 5.38 14.52 0.63
N CYS A 157 5.28 15.18 -0.52
CA CYS A 157 6.10 14.85 -1.67
C CYS A 157 7.52 15.43 -1.48
N SER A 158 8.42 14.61 -0.96
CA SER A 158 9.86 14.86 -0.95
C SER A 158 10.51 13.97 -2.01
N GLY A 159 10.59 14.44 -3.25
CA GLY A 159 11.14 13.68 -4.37
C GLY A 159 11.30 14.53 -5.62
N SER A 160 11.96 13.99 -6.65
CA SER A 160 12.04 14.62 -7.96
C SER A 160 10.68 14.61 -8.65
N ASP A 161 10.48 15.51 -9.60
CA ASP A 161 9.28 15.56 -10.45
C ASP A 161 9.06 14.24 -11.20
N GLU A 162 10.15 13.58 -11.65
CA GLU A 162 10.09 12.26 -12.27
C GLU A 162 9.44 11.22 -11.35
N MET A 163 9.83 11.21 -10.09
CA MET A 163 9.33 10.27 -9.09
C MET A 163 7.88 10.55 -8.73
N ALA A 164 7.49 11.84 -8.66
CA ALA A 164 6.10 12.24 -8.51
C ALA A 164 5.25 11.79 -9.71
N ARG A 165 5.74 11.96 -10.95
CA ARG A 165 5.05 11.44 -12.15
C ARG A 165 4.91 9.92 -12.10
N LYS A 166 5.99 9.20 -11.77
CA LYS A 166 5.97 7.74 -11.63
C LYS A 166 4.95 7.30 -10.59
N PHE A 167 4.94 7.94 -9.42
CA PHE A 167 3.98 7.67 -8.37
C PHE A 167 2.53 7.87 -8.80
N LEU A 168 2.22 9.01 -9.43
CA LEU A 168 0.87 9.31 -9.94
C LEU A 168 0.44 8.30 -11.01
N MET A 169 1.36 7.90 -11.90
CA MET A 169 1.10 6.88 -12.91
C MET A 169 0.80 5.50 -12.31
N LEU A 170 1.52 5.10 -11.27
CA LEU A 170 1.27 3.84 -10.55
C LEU A 170 -0.04 3.88 -9.77
N SER A 171 -0.46 5.07 -9.32
CA SER A 171 -1.67 5.26 -8.50
C SER A 171 -2.96 5.43 -9.31
N LYS A 172 -2.90 5.45 -10.66
CA LYS A 172 -4.06 5.72 -11.54
C LYS A 172 -5.24 4.75 -11.35
N GLY A 173 -4.95 3.52 -10.89
CA GLY A 173 -5.94 2.48 -10.63
C GLY A 173 -6.40 2.38 -9.17
N ALA A 174 -5.98 3.31 -8.31
CA ALA A 174 -6.41 3.32 -6.91
C ALA A 174 -7.91 3.67 -6.79
N THR A 175 -8.57 3.15 -5.75
CA THR A 175 -9.95 3.53 -5.43
C THR A 175 -10.00 4.94 -4.81
N LYS A 176 -9.00 5.27 -3.99
CA LYS A 176 -8.83 6.59 -3.37
C LYS A 176 -7.38 7.05 -3.48
N LEU A 177 -7.17 8.29 -3.90
CA LEU A 177 -5.86 8.94 -3.91
C LEU A 177 -5.94 10.27 -3.19
N ASN A 178 -5.09 10.46 -2.18
CA ASN A 178 -4.91 11.71 -1.48
C ASN A 178 -3.44 12.08 -1.47
N PHE A 179 -3.08 13.24 -2.00
CA PHE A 179 -1.70 13.71 -1.89
C PHE A 179 -1.62 15.21 -1.67
N LYS A 180 -0.56 15.65 -1.00
CA LYS A 180 -0.28 17.07 -0.79
C LYS A 180 0.84 17.55 -1.70
N LYS A 181 0.75 18.83 -2.08
CA LYS A 181 1.81 19.73 -2.59
C LYS A 181 3.03 19.01 -3.16
N LEU A 182 3.21 19.10 -4.47
CA LEU A 182 4.45 18.73 -5.13
C LEU A 182 5.49 19.84 -4.92
N ALA A 183 6.76 19.45 -4.80
CA ALA A 183 7.83 20.37 -4.39
C ALA A 183 8.12 21.45 -5.44
N SER A 184 7.91 21.15 -6.72
CA SER A 184 8.21 22.02 -7.85
C SER A 184 7.00 22.85 -8.27
N LEU A 185 7.19 24.15 -8.47
CA LEU A 185 6.19 25.05 -9.07
C LEU A 185 5.98 24.74 -10.57
N ASP A 186 6.98 24.15 -11.22
CA ASP A 186 6.97 23.82 -12.64
C ASP A 186 6.44 22.40 -12.91
N PHE A 187 5.99 21.70 -11.87
CA PHE A 187 5.48 20.34 -12.02
C PHE A 187 4.24 20.33 -12.92
N LYS A 188 4.29 19.49 -13.96
CA LYS A 188 3.16 19.22 -14.87
C LYS A 188 2.90 17.72 -14.96
N PHE A 189 1.62 17.35 -14.95
CA PHE A 189 1.15 15.99 -15.11
C PHE A 189 -0.09 15.93 -16.02
N ASP A 190 0.12 15.53 -17.26
CA ASP A 190 -0.89 15.60 -18.32
C ASP A 190 -1.70 14.28 -18.47
N HIS A 191 -1.50 13.34 -17.54
CA HIS A 191 -2.10 12.00 -17.57
C HIS A 191 -3.29 11.83 -16.62
N PHE A 192 -3.86 12.92 -16.10
CA PHE A 192 -5.04 12.89 -15.23
C PHE A 192 -6.27 12.24 -15.88
N HIS A 193 -6.37 12.27 -17.22
CA HIS A 193 -7.42 11.58 -17.97
C HIS A 193 -7.43 10.05 -17.75
N LEU A 194 -6.32 9.46 -17.28
CA LEU A 194 -6.22 8.04 -16.96
C LEU A 194 -6.86 7.69 -15.60
N PHE A 195 -7.22 8.68 -14.78
CA PHE A 195 -7.68 8.45 -13.42
C PHE A 195 -9.17 8.14 -13.45
N ARG A 196 -9.55 7.00 -12.84
CA ARG A 196 -10.93 6.50 -12.77
C ARG A 196 -11.24 6.01 -11.36
N MET A 197 -11.11 6.91 -10.39
CA MET A 197 -11.18 6.58 -8.98
C MET A 197 -12.43 7.15 -8.31
N ASP A 198 -12.81 6.57 -7.18
CA ASP A 198 -13.98 7.00 -6.42
C ASP A 198 -13.72 8.34 -5.73
N HIS A 199 -12.49 8.57 -5.25
CA HIS A 199 -12.13 9.80 -4.57
C HIS A 199 -10.69 10.22 -4.86
N LEU A 200 -10.55 11.38 -5.51
CA LEU A 200 -9.27 12.07 -5.65
C LEU A 200 -9.26 13.31 -4.76
N ARG A 201 -8.18 13.47 -3.98
CA ARG A 201 -7.91 14.67 -3.20
C ARG A 201 -6.50 15.18 -3.48
N ILE A 202 -6.41 16.46 -3.84
CA ILE A 202 -5.14 17.16 -4.05
C ILE A 202 -5.11 18.32 -3.06
N ASP A 203 -4.36 18.18 -1.97
CA ASP A 203 -4.13 19.30 -1.06
C ASP A 203 -3.09 20.25 -1.67
N ASN A 204 -3.41 21.54 -1.71
CA ASN A 204 -2.59 22.59 -2.32
C ASN A 204 -2.36 22.39 -3.82
N ALA A 205 -3.45 22.46 -4.57
CA ALA A 205 -3.54 22.32 -6.00
C ALA A 205 -3.25 23.64 -6.76
N THR A 206 -2.45 24.56 -6.21
CA THR A 206 -2.11 25.83 -6.86
C THR A 206 -1.33 25.66 -8.18
N TRP A 207 -0.75 24.48 -8.42
CA TRP A 207 0.03 24.13 -9.60
C TRP A 207 -0.81 23.51 -10.72
N ILE A 208 -2.06 23.12 -10.46
CA ILE A 208 -2.90 22.43 -11.45
C ILE A 208 -3.42 23.43 -12.50
N THR A 209 -3.44 23.04 -13.77
CA THR A 209 -4.04 23.87 -14.83
C THR A 209 -5.53 23.60 -15.01
N ALA A 210 -6.23 24.50 -15.70
CA ALA A 210 -7.64 24.30 -16.04
C ALA A 210 -7.88 23.02 -16.86
N GLU A 211 -6.99 22.73 -17.82
CA GLU A 211 -7.05 21.52 -18.64
C GLU A 211 -6.89 20.26 -17.79
N GLN A 212 -5.98 20.29 -16.81
CA GLN A 212 -5.77 19.20 -15.87
C GLN A 212 -6.98 18.99 -14.96
N VAL A 213 -7.65 20.07 -14.50
CA VAL A 213 -8.92 19.96 -13.76
C VAL A 213 -10.03 19.32 -14.59
N VAL A 214 -10.14 19.70 -15.86
CA VAL A 214 -11.13 19.11 -16.77
C VAL A 214 -10.82 17.63 -17.03
N ALA A 215 -9.54 17.26 -17.12
CA ALA A 215 -9.12 15.87 -17.29
C ALA A 215 -9.48 14.97 -16.09
N LEU A 216 -9.74 15.55 -14.91
CA LEU A 216 -10.13 14.81 -13.70
C LEU A 216 -11.60 14.36 -13.68
N ARG A 217 -12.43 14.82 -14.63
CA ARG A 217 -13.88 14.51 -14.70
C ARG A 217 -14.25 13.02 -14.63
N ASN A 218 -13.31 12.13 -14.98
CA ASN A 218 -13.48 10.68 -14.89
C ASN A 218 -13.46 10.14 -13.43
N CYS A 219 -13.16 10.97 -12.43
CA CYS A 219 -13.22 10.63 -11.02
C CYS A 219 -14.61 10.94 -10.45
N LYS A 220 -15.16 10.05 -9.60
CA LYS A 220 -16.51 10.27 -9.02
C LYS A 220 -16.56 11.46 -8.07
N ARG A 221 -15.49 11.70 -7.32
CA ARG A 221 -15.34 12.83 -6.41
C ARG A 221 -13.94 13.40 -6.48
N ILE A 222 -13.86 14.73 -6.60
CA ILE A 222 -12.62 15.48 -6.68
C ILE A 222 -12.65 16.56 -5.59
N ASP A 223 -11.68 16.51 -4.68
CA ASP A 223 -11.48 17.56 -3.69
C ASP A 223 -10.13 18.27 -3.98
N LEU A 224 -10.19 19.48 -4.55
CA LEU A 224 -9.00 20.32 -4.80
C LEU A 224 -8.87 21.36 -3.69
N GLY A 225 -7.85 21.23 -2.84
CA GLY A 225 -7.54 22.21 -1.79
C GLY A 225 -6.64 23.33 -2.32
N PHE A 226 -6.89 24.58 -1.93
CA PHE A 226 -6.15 25.78 -2.37
C PHE A 226 -5.86 25.79 -3.88
N VAL A 227 -6.88 26.08 -4.68
CA VAL A 227 -6.74 26.36 -6.11
C VAL A 227 -6.59 27.86 -6.34
N LEU A 228 -5.79 28.24 -7.35
CA LEU A 228 -5.67 29.62 -7.79
C LEU A 228 -5.92 29.68 -9.30
N PHE A 229 -7.12 30.08 -9.68
CA PHE A 229 -7.49 30.28 -11.08
C PHE A 229 -7.83 31.73 -11.32
N HIS A 230 -7.37 32.27 -12.45
CA HIS A 230 -7.93 33.50 -12.99
C HIS A 230 -9.34 33.25 -13.55
N GLU A 231 -10.14 34.31 -13.64
CA GLU A 231 -11.53 34.23 -14.11
C GLU A 231 -11.72 33.44 -15.43
N PRO A 232 -10.90 33.64 -16.49
CA PRO A 232 -11.09 32.92 -17.75
C PRO A 232 -10.96 31.40 -17.61
N PHE A 233 -10.09 30.94 -16.71
CA PHE A 233 -9.88 29.51 -16.45
C PHE A 233 -11.06 28.89 -15.69
N THR A 234 -11.64 29.64 -14.75
CA THR A 234 -12.84 29.18 -14.02
C THR A 234 -14.02 29.02 -14.98
N THR A 235 -14.25 30.01 -15.85
CA THR A 235 -15.30 29.94 -16.88
C THR A 235 -15.08 28.76 -17.83
N LYS A 236 -13.83 28.50 -18.22
CA LYS A 236 -13.48 27.35 -19.05
C LYS A 236 -13.81 26.02 -18.37
N ILE A 237 -13.42 25.84 -17.11
CA ILE A 237 -13.71 24.63 -16.34
C ILE A 237 -15.23 24.43 -16.26
N LEU A 238 -15.99 25.44 -15.83
CA LEU A 238 -17.44 25.32 -15.69
C LEU A 238 -18.13 24.97 -17.00
N ARG A 239 -17.73 25.59 -18.12
CA ARG A 239 -18.28 25.29 -19.44
C ARG A 239 -18.05 23.83 -19.84
N GLU A 240 -16.82 23.35 -19.69
CA GLU A 240 -16.46 21.96 -20.03
C GLU A 240 -17.25 20.94 -19.19
N TYR A 241 -17.47 21.21 -17.90
CA TYR A 241 -18.29 20.35 -17.05
C TYR A 241 -19.79 20.40 -17.37
N LEU A 242 -20.31 21.53 -17.87
CA LEU A 242 -21.71 21.63 -18.33
C LEU A 242 -21.92 20.90 -19.66
N GLU A 243 -20.96 20.99 -20.57
CA GLU A 243 -21.03 20.33 -21.88
C GLU A 243 -20.74 18.83 -21.78
N ASN A 244 -19.81 18.43 -20.89
CA ASN A 244 -19.33 17.06 -20.74
C ASN A 244 -19.14 16.73 -19.24
N PRO A 245 -20.20 16.43 -18.50
CA PRO A 245 -20.12 16.20 -17.04
C PRO A 245 -19.29 14.97 -16.64
N GLY A 246 -19.07 14.03 -17.56
CA GLY A 246 -18.36 12.76 -17.30
C GLY A 246 -19.32 11.62 -17.01
#